data_AF-A0A3C0TW75-F1
#
_entry.id   AF-A0A3C0TW75-F1
#
_cell.length_a   1.000
_cell.length_b   1.000
_cell.length_c   1.000
_cell.angle_alpha   90.00
_cell.angle_beta   90.00
_cell.angle_gamma   90.00
#
_symmetry.space_group_name_H-M   'P 1'
#
loop_
_entity.id
_entity.type
_entity.pdbx_description
1 polymer ?
#
loop_
_entity_poly.entity_id
_entity_poly.type
_entity_poly.pdbx_seq_one_letter_code
_entity_poly.pdbx_strand_id
1 'polypeptide(L)'
;MFFKGVISADSHIVEPPNCYVDFIDPKFREDAPRVVRLPNGTDSYAIRDMKKTIPMGFLDGAGMKVAERKKHAENIRFEDIRPGGYDPKARLVDMDLEGTAAEIIYASVGMVLCTHPDPVYKDAAMKAYNRWLQGFCDAAPNRLFGLAQTAMLSVDSAIEDFRRAKEMGFVGMMMPGNPVQGEYDQPQYDALWECAADLDLPICFHILTTKGDGVDEALRGKRGHPLNGFMGIIRAVQDVMGMMVLGGVFERHPKLKLVTAEGDAGWLPHYMYRM
;
A
#
# COMPACT_ATOMS: atom_id res chain seq x y z
N MET A 1 -7.10 -13.98 -21.97
CA MET A 1 -5.67 -14.35 -22.05
C MET A 1 -5.43 -15.36 -20.93
N PHE A 2 -4.95 -16.57 -21.21
CA PHE A 2 -4.67 -17.55 -20.15
C PHE A 2 -3.23 -17.38 -19.69
N PHE A 3 -3.05 -16.91 -18.46
CA PHE A 3 -1.74 -16.85 -17.82
C PHE A 3 -1.24 -18.29 -17.57
N LYS A 4 0.00 -18.59 -17.98
CA LYS A 4 0.72 -19.76 -17.47
C LYS A 4 1.47 -19.31 -16.22
N GLY A 5 1.06 -19.78 -15.04
CA GLY A 5 1.65 -19.41 -13.75
C GLY A 5 0.62 -18.83 -12.78
N VAL A 6 1.07 -18.48 -11.57
CA VAL A 6 0.22 -17.87 -10.54
C VAL A 6 0.08 -16.36 -10.75
N ILE A 7 -1.02 -15.77 -10.29
CA ILE A 7 -1.15 -14.31 -10.20
C ILE A 7 -0.93 -13.94 -8.74
N SER A 8 0.11 -13.17 -8.44
CA SER A 8 0.28 -12.65 -7.08
C SER A 8 -0.74 -11.55 -6.83
N ALA A 9 -1.57 -11.73 -5.81
CA ALA A 9 -2.53 -10.74 -5.37
C ALA A 9 -1.90 -9.64 -4.50
N ASP A 10 -0.64 -9.83 -4.09
CA ASP A 10 0.06 -8.93 -3.18
C ASP A 10 1.56 -8.92 -3.47
N SER A 11 2.08 -7.75 -3.77
CA SER A 11 3.49 -7.52 -4.07
C SER A 11 3.80 -6.04 -3.89
N HIS A 12 5.06 -5.70 -3.65
CA HIS A 12 5.44 -4.33 -3.28
C HIS A 12 6.55 -3.76 -4.13
N ILE A 13 6.67 -2.44 -4.09
CA ILE A 13 7.79 -1.67 -4.61
C ILE A 13 8.68 -1.27 -3.45
N VAL A 14 10.00 -1.41 -3.61
CA VAL A 14 10.95 -0.65 -2.79
C VAL A 14 11.15 0.68 -3.49
N GLU A 15 10.46 1.74 -3.06
CA GLU A 15 10.46 3.00 -3.81
C GLU A 15 11.92 3.46 -4.06
N PRO A 16 12.35 3.77 -5.29
CA PRO A 16 13.70 4.27 -5.54
C PRO A 16 13.84 5.74 -5.12
N PRO A 17 15.06 6.26 -4.86
CA PRO A 17 15.27 7.63 -4.39
C PRO A 17 14.59 8.71 -5.25
N ASN A 18 14.39 8.42 -6.53
CA ASN A 18 13.78 9.32 -7.49
C ASN A 18 12.24 9.19 -7.60
N CYS A 19 11.63 8.22 -6.92
CA CYS A 19 10.20 7.90 -6.97
C CYS A 19 9.29 9.10 -6.68
N TYR A 20 9.59 9.85 -5.61
CA TYR A 20 8.77 10.99 -5.19
C TYR A 20 9.31 12.31 -5.74
N VAL A 21 10.60 12.58 -5.60
CA VAL A 21 11.22 13.88 -5.89
C VAL A 21 11.07 14.32 -7.35
N ASP A 22 11.13 13.37 -8.30
CA ASP A 22 11.00 13.66 -9.73
C ASP A 22 9.56 14.02 -10.11
N PHE A 23 8.58 13.45 -9.41
CA PHE A 23 7.18 13.49 -9.82
C PHE A 23 6.31 14.39 -8.95
N ILE A 24 6.71 14.75 -7.73
CA ILE A 24 5.88 15.54 -6.80
C ILE A 24 5.66 16.97 -7.31
N ASP A 25 4.53 17.59 -6.89
CA ASP A 25 4.27 19.01 -7.14
C ASP A 25 5.51 19.83 -6.72
N PRO A 26 6.05 20.70 -7.60
CA PRO A 26 7.27 21.46 -7.33
C PRO A 26 7.30 22.17 -5.98
N LYS A 27 6.14 22.63 -5.46
CA LYS A 27 6.08 23.31 -4.16
C LYS A 27 6.46 22.40 -2.97
N PHE A 28 6.39 21.09 -3.14
CA PHE A 28 6.76 20.09 -2.13
C PHE A 28 8.08 19.39 -2.43
N ARG A 29 8.80 19.76 -3.51
CA ARG A 29 10.01 19.04 -3.94
C ARG A 29 11.12 19.03 -2.88
N GLU A 30 11.33 20.16 -2.22
CA GLU A 30 12.31 20.28 -1.12
C GLU A 30 11.98 19.39 0.08
N ASP A 31 10.72 19.00 0.23
CA ASP A 31 10.19 18.19 1.32
C ASP A 31 9.76 16.78 0.88
N ALA A 32 10.06 16.38 -0.36
CA ALA A 32 9.65 15.10 -0.89
C ALA A 32 10.20 13.94 -0.03
N PRO A 33 9.43 12.84 0.14
CA PRO A 33 9.95 11.62 0.74
C PRO A 33 11.24 11.20 0.05
N ARG A 34 12.28 10.89 0.84
CA ARG A 34 13.62 10.63 0.29
C ARG A 34 14.39 9.63 1.12
N VAL A 35 15.31 8.94 0.46
CA VAL A 35 16.30 8.10 1.14
C VAL A 35 17.33 9.00 1.85
N VAL A 36 17.59 8.71 3.12
CA VAL A 36 18.61 9.34 3.94
C VAL A 36 19.53 8.28 4.55
N ARG A 37 20.82 8.61 4.65
CA ARG A 37 21.81 7.80 5.35
C ARG A 37 21.72 8.06 6.85
N LEU A 38 21.51 7.01 7.63
CA LEU A 38 21.48 7.08 9.09
C LEU A 38 22.91 7.02 9.68
N PRO A 39 23.12 7.46 10.95
CA PRO A 39 24.44 7.45 11.59
C PRO A 39 25.09 6.06 11.71
N ASN A 40 24.27 5.00 11.74
CA ASN A 40 24.74 3.60 11.77
C ASN A 40 25.18 3.08 10.38
N GLY A 41 25.09 3.89 9.32
CA GLY A 41 25.55 3.54 7.98
C GLY A 41 24.49 2.91 7.06
N THR A 42 23.29 2.63 7.57
CA THR A 42 22.15 2.09 6.79
C THR A 42 21.33 3.20 6.14
N ASP A 43 20.59 2.87 5.08
CA ASP A 43 19.64 3.80 4.46
C ASP A 43 18.22 3.64 5.00
N SER A 44 17.48 4.74 5.02
CA SER A 44 16.09 4.79 5.47
C SER A 44 15.31 5.85 4.70
N TYR A 45 14.00 5.66 4.53
CA TYR A 45 13.12 6.67 3.95
C TYR A 45 12.69 7.68 5.01
N ALA A 46 13.04 8.95 4.81
CA ALA A 46 12.56 10.07 5.60
C ALA A 46 11.36 10.73 4.92
N ILE A 47 10.34 11.04 5.72
CA ILE A 47 9.12 11.73 5.30
C ILE A 47 8.97 12.96 6.20
N ARG A 48 8.59 14.11 5.62
CA ARG A 48 8.35 15.33 6.40
C ARG A 48 7.31 15.06 7.50
N ASP A 49 7.40 15.74 8.64
CA ASP A 49 6.45 15.66 9.76
C ASP A 49 6.26 14.27 10.41
N MET A 50 6.94 13.24 9.91
CA MET A 50 7.00 11.91 10.49
C MET A 50 8.23 11.80 11.38
N LYS A 51 8.02 11.44 12.65
CA LYS A 51 9.12 11.31 13.63
C LYS A 51 10.08 10.16 13.32
N LYS A 52 9.62 9.18 12.55
CA LYS A 52 10.35 7.95 12.25
C LYS A 52 10.54 7.82 10.75
N THR A 53 11.67 7.24 10.41
CA THR A 53 12.02 6.87 9.04
C THR A 53 11.64 5.41 8.81
N ILE A 54 11.57 4.99 7.55
CA ILE A 54 11.24 3.62 7.14
C ILE A 54 12.55 2.92 6.74
N PRO A 55 13.10 2.02 7.58
CA PRO A 55 14.40 1.41 7.30
C PRO A 55 14.36 0.57 6.03
N MET A 56 15.41 0.63 5.19
CA MET A 56 15.46 -0.16 3.95
C MET A 56 15.38 -1.67 4.22
N GLY A 57 15.91 -2.13 5.36
CA GLY A 57 15.82 -3.53 5.78
C GLY A 57 14.41 -4.02 6.11
N PHE A 58 13.44 -3.11 6.21
CA PHE A 58 12.02 -3.47 6.30
C PHE A 58 11.39 -3.69 4.92
N LEU A 59 11.95 -3.08 3.87
CA LEU A 59 11.44 -3.11 2.51
C LEU A 59 12.05 -4.25 1.67
N ASP A 60 13.21 -4.76 2.06
CA ASP A 60 13.93 -5.81 1.34
C ASP A 60 14.15 -7.07 2.17
N GLY A 61 13.54 -8.18 1.72
CA GLY A 61 13.55 -9.45 2.45
C GLY A 61 13.43 -10.70 1.58
N ALA A 62 13.30 -10.53 0.26
CA ALA A 62 13.09 -11.62 -0.70
C ALA A 62 14.40 -12.35 -1.00
N GLY A 63 14.31 -13.65 -1.35
CA GLY A 63 15.47 -14.45 -1.77
C GLY A 63 16.53 -14.75 -0.70
N MET A 64 16.28 -14.42 0.58
CA MET A 64 17.22 -14.62 1.69
C MET A 64 16.70 -15.60 2.75
N LYS A 65 17.63 -16.30 3.41
CA LYS A 65 17.27 -17.17 4.54
C LYS A 65 16.90 -16.34 5.76
N VAL A 66 15.98 -16.85 6.60
CA VAL A 66 15.56 -16.18 7.84
C VAL A 66 16.74 -15.81 8.75
N ALA A 67 17.75 -16.69 8.83
CA ALA A 67 18.96 -16.46 9.63
C ALA A 67 19.81 -15.28 9.14
N GLU A 68 19.68 -14.89 7.87
CA GLU A 68 20.47 -13.81 7.24
C GLU A 68 19.75 -12.45 7.34
N ARG A 69 18.41 -12.46 7.45
CA ARG A 69 17.57 -11.24 7.41
C ARG A 69 17.96 -10.18 8.43
N LYS A 70 18.25 -10.56 9.68
CA LYS A 70 18.62 -9.60 10.72
C LYS A 70 19.91 -8.87 10.35
N LYS A 71 20.95 -9.62 9.98
CA LYS A 71 22.24 -9.05 9.61
C LYS A 71 22.11 -8.17 8.36
N HIS A 72 21.32 -8.59 7.39
CA HIS A 72 21.04 -7.80 6.20
C HIS A 72 20.39 -6.46 6.55
N ALA A 73 19.29 -6.49 7.31
CA ALA A 73 18.56 -5.29 7.71
C ALA A 73 19.41 -4.29 8.52
N GLU A 74 20.40 -4.77 9.28
CA GLU A 74 21.31 -3.93 10.09
C GLU A 74 22.42 -3.25 9.27
N ASN A 75 22.62 -3.62 7.99
CA ASN A 75 23.74 -3.10 7.16
C ASN A 75 23.30 -2.53 5.80
N ILE A 76 22.07 -2.80 5.38
CA ILE A 76 21.58 -2.51 4.04
C ILE A 76 21.54 -1.02 3.69
N ARG A 77 21.91 -0.73 2.44
CA ARG A 77 21.75 0.56 1.76
C ARG A 77 20.86 0.40 0.54
N PHE A 78 20.44 1.51 -0.06
CA PHE A 78 19.65 1.43 -1.29
C PHE A 78 20.39 0.71 -2.43
N GLU A 79 21.72 0.88 -2.51
CA GLU A 79 22.58 0.21 -3.49
C GLU A 79 22.60 -1.32 -3.36
N ASP A 80 22.23 -1.85 -2.19
CA ASP A 80 22.16 -3.30 -1.92
C ASP A 80 20.78 -3.90 -2.25
N ILE A 81 19.76 -3.06 -2.49
CA ILE A 81 18.40 -3.52 -2.79
C ILE A 81 18.40 -4.33 -4.07
N ARG A 82 17.73 -5.49 -4.03
CA ARG A 82 17.55 -6.32 -5.23
C ARG A 82 16.85 -5.49 -6.32
N PRO A 83 17.43 -5.39 -7.54
CA PRO A 83 16.87 -4.52 -8.58
C PRO A 83 15.40 -4.77 -8.90
N GLY A 84 14.90 -6.01 -8.80
CA GLY A 84 13.48 -6.32 -9.01
C GLY A 84 12.50 -5.60 -8.08
N GLY A 85 12.97 -5.03 -6.97
CA GLY A 85 12.16 -4.19 -6.09
C GLY A 85 11.78 -2.82 -6.69
N TYR A 86 12.54 -2.31 -7.67
CA TYR A 86 12.33 -0.96 -8.23
C TYR A 86 12.58 -0.82 -9.75
N ASP A 87 13.20 -1.82 -10.39
CA ASP A 87 13.38 -1.91 -11.84
C ASP A 87 12.42 -2.96 -12.42
N PRO A 88 11.51 -2.58 -13.33
CA PRO A 88 10.50 -3.50 -13.83
C PRO A 88 11.09 -4.59 -14.74
N LYS A 89 12.20 -4.34 -15.44
CA LYS A 89 12.84 -5.37 -16.27
C LYS A 89 13.52 -6.42 -15.40
N ALA A 90 14.18 -5.99 -14.33
CA ALA A 90 14.74 -6.92 -13.34
C ALA A 90 13.63 -7.72 -12.64
N ARG A 91 12.50 -7.07 -12.32
CA ARG A 91 11.34 -7.74 -11.71
C ARG A 91 10.78 -8.86 -12.57
N LEU A 92 10.67 -8.66 -13.88
CA LEU A 92 10.18 -9.71 -14.78
C LEU A 92 11.07 -10.96 -14.78
N VAL A 93 12.38 -10.80 -14.61
CA VAL A 93 13.31 -11.94 -14.45
C VAL A 93 12.98 -12.71 -13.18
N ASP A 94 12.73 -12.01 -12.07
CA ASP A 94 12.35 -12.63 -10.79
C ASP A 94 11.00 -13.35 -10.91
N MET A 95 10.00 -12.70 -11.51
CA MET A 95 8.70 -13.31 -11.77
C MET A 95 8.79 -14.58 -12.63
N ASP A 96 9.65 -14.59 -13.66
CA ASP A 96 9.86 -15.76 -14.51
C ASP A 96 10.53 -16.91 -13.75
N LEU A 97 11.47 -16.61 -12.85
CA LEU A 97 12.11 -17.59 -11.98
C LEU A 97 11.14 -18.22 -10.98
N GLU A 98 10.19 -17.44 -10.48
CA GLU A 98 9.20 -17.86 -9.47
C GLU A 98 7.94 -18.51 -10.08
N GLY A 99 7.77 -18.41 -11.40
CA GLY A 99 6.56 -18.89 -12.08
C GLY A 99 5.34 -17.98 -11.89
N THR A 100 5.58 -16.70 -11.60
CA THR A 100 4.57 -15.67 -11.42
C THR A 100 4.21 -15.04 -12.76
N ALA A 101 2.97 -15.26 -13.20
CA ALA A 101 2.50 -14.79 -14.48
C ALA A 101 2.18 -13.29 -14.48
N ALA A 102 1.62 -12.80 -13.38
CA ALA A 102 1.24 -11.41 -13.17
C ALA A 102 1.21 -11.06 -11.67
N GLU A 103 1.31 -9.77 -11.35
CA GLU A 103 1.31 -9.26 -9.98
C GLU A 103 0.44 -8.01 -9.82
N ILE A 104 -0.29 -7.95 -8.71
CA ILE A 104 -0.88 -6.72 -8.18
C ILE A 104 0.16 -6.01 -7.31
N ILE A 105 0.41 -4.74 -7.58
CA ILE A 105 1.52 -3.99 -6.97
C ILE A 105 0.99 -2.89 -6.04
N TYR A 106 1.28 -3.05 -4.75
CA TYR A 106 1.06 -2.08 -3.67
C TYR A 106 2.30 -1.20 -3.46
N ALA A 107 2.10 -0.03 -2.87
CA ALA A 107 3.19 0.81 -2.37
C ALA A 107 3.78 0.23 -1.09
N SER A 108 5.00 0.64 -0.72
CA SER A 108 5.59 0.35 0.59
C SER A 108 5.67 1.60 1.47
N VAL A 109 6.42 2.61 1.05
CA VAL A 109 6.44 3.93 1.68
C VAL A 109 5.05 4.56 1.65
N GLY A 110 4.30 4.32 0.58
CA GLY A 110 2.91 4.74 0.43
C GLY A 110 1.96 4.26 1.53
N MET A 111 2.22 3.09 2.16
CA MET A 111 1.40 2.61 3.28
C MET A 111 1.55 3.51 4.51
N VAL A 112 2.79 3.88 4.85
CA VAL A 112 3.08 4.77 5.98
C VAL A 112 2.49 6.17 5.73
N LEU A 113 2.53 6.65 4.48
CA LEU A 113 1.90 7.92 4.08
C LEU A 113 0.39 7.95 4.36
N CYS A 114 -0.33 6.82 4.41
CA CYS A 114 -1.77 6.79 4.73
C CYS A 114 -2.08 7.47 6.08
N THR A 115 -1.15 7.42 7.04
CA THR A 115 -1.30 7.96 8.39
C THR A 115 -0.68 9.36 8.57
N HIS A 116 -0.16 9.96 7.49
CA HIS A 116 0.49 11.27 7.53
C HIS A 116 -0.48 12.37 8.05
N PRO A 117 -0.04 13.27 8.96
CA PRO A 117 -0.92 14.24 9.60
C PRO A 117 -1.37 15.38 8.67
N ASP A 118 -0.56 15.74 7.67
CA ASP A 118 -0.92 16.72 6.65
C ASP A 118 -1.54 15.99 5.44
N PRO A 119 -2.87 16.12 5.21
CA PRO A 119 -3.56 15.44 4.13
C PRO A 119 -3.19 16.02 2.74
N VAL A 120 -2.82 17.31 2.65
CA VAL A 120 -2.45 17.95 1.37
C VAL A 120 -1.07 17.47 0.91
N TYR A 121 -0.12 17.33 1.85
CA TYR A 121 1.16 16.71 1.55
C TYR A 121 1.01 15.23 1.18
N LYS A 122 0.17 14.49 1.92
CA LYS A 122 -0.15 13.09 1.61
C LYS A 122 -0.65 12.94 0.17
N ASP A 123 -1.58 13.80 -0.24
CA ASP A 123 -2.12 13.84 -1.61
C ASP A 123 -1.03 14.08 -2.66
N ALA A 124 -0.14 15.06 -2.43
CA ALA A 124 0.95 15.34 -3.35
C ALA A 124 1.93 14.17 -3.49
N ALA A 125 2.30 13.53 -2.38
CA ALA A 125 3.21 12.38 -2.37
C ALA A 125 2.58 11.15 -3.04
N MET A 126 1.31 10.84 -2.75
CA MET A 126 0.58 9.74 -3.39
C MET A 126 0.41 9.96 -4.90
N LYS A 127 0.12 11.19 -5.34
CA LYS A 127 0.08 11.54 -6.77
C LYS A 127 1.44 11.40 -7.44
N ALA A 128 2.54 11.71 -6.73
CA ALA A 128 3.90 11.50 -7.24
C ALA A 128 4.18 10.01 -7.44
N TYR A 129 3.87 9.19 -6.43
CA TYR A 129 4.00 7.73 -6.51
C TYR A 129 3.17 7.15 -7.67
N ASN A 130 1.91 7.56 -7.83
CA ASN A 130 1.07 7.08 -8.94
C ASN A 130 1.70 7.39 -10.30
N ARG A 131 2.30 8.57 -10.49
CA ARG A 131 2.99 8.91 -11.76
C ARG A 131 4.22 8.03 -11.99
N TRP A 132 5.00 7.76 -10.95
CA TRP A 132 6.15 6.86 -11.03
C TRP A 132 5.72 5.41 -11.31
N LEU A 133 4.72 4.90 -10.59
CA LEU A 133 4.22 3.53 -10.70
C LEU A 133 3.61 3.26 -12.07
N GLN A 134 2.98 4.25 -12.69
CA GLN A 134 2.50 4.14 -14.08
C GLN A 134 3.64 3.75 -15.01
N GLY A 135 4.75 4.49 -14.98
CA GLY A 135 5.93 4.18 -15.79
C GLY A 135 6.56 2.82 -15.47
N PHE A 136 6.49 2.39 -14.21
CA PHE A 136 6.90 1.04 -13.81
C PHE A 136 6.03 -0.04 -14.48
N CYS A 137 4.70 0.12 -14.45
CA CYS A 137 3.76 -0.84 -15.02
C CYS A 137 3.79 -0.86 -16.56
N ASP A 138 4.06 0.27 -17.20
CA ASP A 138 4.18 0.41 -18.66
C ASP A 138 5.27 -0.48 -19.28
N ALA A 139 6.26 -0.90 -18.50
CA ALA A 139 7.28 -1.84 -18.96
C ALA A 139 6.73 -3.24 -19.28
N ALA A 140 5.62 -3.65 -18.64
CA ALA A 140 4.92 -4.90 -18.93
C ALA A 140 3.44 -4.83 -18.52
N PRO A 141 2.59 -4.10 -19.27
CA PRO A 141 1.21 -3.80 -18.90
C PRO A 141 0.27 -5.02 -18.86
N ASN A 142 0.74 -6.18 -19.34
CA ASN A 142 0.02 -7.45 -19.28
C ASN A 142 0.47 -8.34 -18.10
N ARG A 143 1.43 -7.90 -17.28
CA ARG A 143 1.99 -8.66 -16.15
C ARG A 143 2.10 -7.85 -14.87
N LEU A 144 2.35 -6.54 -14.98
CA LEU A 144 2.50 -5.63 -13.84
C LEU A 144 1.24 -4.77 -13.73
N PHE A 145 0.48 -4.97 -12.66
CA PHE A 145 -0.79 -4.28 -12.45
C PHE A 145 -0.72 -3.45 -11.17
N GLY A 146 -0.54 -2.14 -11.31
CA GLY A 146 -0.45 -1.21 -10.19
C GLY A 146 -1.80 -0.90 -9.54
N LEU A 147 -1.77 -0.65 -8.24
CA LEU A 147 -2.84 0.00 -7.50
C LEU A 147 -2.48 1.47 -7.28
N ALA A 148 -3.36 2.37 -7.72
CA ALA A 148 -3.20 3.79 -7.43
C ALA A 148 -3.40 4.05 -5.93
N GLN A 149 -2.81 5.11 -5.41
CA GLN A 149 -3.09 5.62 -4.07
C GLN A 149 -4.01 6.84 -4.12
N THR A 150 -4.86 7.02 -3.11
CA THR A 150 -5.61 8.26 -2.87
C THR A 150 -5.42 8.74 -1.44
N ALA A 151 -5.32 10.05 -1.26
CA ALA A 151 -5.26 10.66 0.07
C ALA A 151 -6.63 10.75 0.74
N MET A 152 -7.72 10.49 0.01
CA MET A 152 -9.10 10.59 0.50
C MET A 152 -9.39 11.95 1.15
N LEU A 153 -8.99 13.05 0.48
CA LEU A 153 -9.18 14.43 0.97
C LEU A 153 -10.66 14.78 1.20
N SER A 154 -11.48 14.39 0.23
CA SER A 154 -12.94 14.51 0.20
C SER A 154 -13.48 13.48 -0.79
N VAL A 155 -14.78 13.19 -0.73
CA VAL A 155 -15.47 12.29 -1.67
C VAL A 155 -15.24 12.73 -3.12
N ASP A 156 -15.43 14.01 -3.42
CA ASP A 156 -15.20 14.55 -4.77
C ASP A 156 -13.74 14.39 -5.23
N SER A 157 -12.77 14.68 -4.35
CA SER A 157 -11.35 14.51 -4.68
C SER A 157 -11.01 13.05 -4.95
N ALA A 158 -11.57 12.12 -4.16
CA ALA A 158 -11.34 10.70 -4.35
C ALA A 158 -11.97 10.22 -5.66
N ILE A 159 -13.19 10.65 -6.00
CA ILE A 159 -13.82 10.34 -7.28
C ILE A 159 -12.92 10.75 -8.45
N GLU A 160 -12.32 11.94 -8.40
CA GLU A 160 -11.36 12.40 -9.42
C GLU A 160 -10.07 11.55 -9.44
N ASP A 161 -9.59 11.11 -8.28
CA ASP A 161 -8.44 10.20 -8.21
C ASP A 161 -8.76 8.83 -8.82
N PHE A 162 -9.96 8.27 -8.61
CA PHE A 162 -10.41 7.01 -9.23
C PHE A 162 -10.50 7.13 -10.75
N ARG A 163 -11.08 8.22 -11.27
CA ARG A 163 -11.13 8.49 -12.71
C ARG A 163 -9.74 8.56 -13.30
N ARG A 164 -8.85 9.34 -12.68
CA ARG A 164 -7.45 9.43 -13.12
C ARG A 164 -6.74 8.09 -13.03
N ALA A 165 -6.97 7.31 -11.97
CA ALA A 165 -6.37 5.99 -11.84
C ALA A 165 -6.78 5.05 -12.98
N LYS A 166 -8.05 5.08 -13.39
CA LYS A 166 -8.54 4.34 -14.56
C LYS A 166 -7.85 4.78 -15.84
N GLU A 167 -7.75 6.09 -16.07
CA GLU A 167 -7.05 6.68 -17.24
C GLU A 167 -5.57 6.29 -17.28
N MET A 168 -4.94 6.19 -16.10
CA MET A 168 -3.54 5.77 -15.97
C MET A 168 -3.32 4.27 -16.17
N GLY A 169 -4.38 3.47 -16.30
CA GLY A 169 -4.32 2.03 -16.51
C GLY A 169 -4.23 1.19 -15.24
N PHE A 170 -4.44 1.78 -14.06
CA PHE A 170 -4.45 1.05 -12.80
C PHE A 170 -5.69 0.15 -12.66
N VAL A 171 -5.55 -0.91 -11.87
CA VAL A 171 -6.58 -1.95 -11.71
C VAL A 171 -7.29 -1.93 -10.36
N GLY A 172 -7.05 -0.91 -9.56
CA GLY A 172 -7.69 -0.70 -8.27
C GLY A 172 -7.08 0.48 -7.53
N MET A 173 -7.62 0.75 -6.34
CA MET A 173 -7.20 1.87 -5.49
C MET A 173 -6.80 1.37 -4.11
N MET A 174 -5.54 1.58 -3.73
CA MET A 174 -5.08 1.41 -2.35
C MET A 174 -5.63 2.56 -1.50
N MET A 175 -6.52 2.21 -0.59
CA MET A 175 -7.22 3.16 0.29
C MET A 175 -6.45 3.36 1.60
N PRO A 176 -6.44 4.58 2.17
CA PRO A 176 -6.02 4.75 3.55
C PRO A 176 -7.06 4.10 4.47
N GLY A 177 -6.61 3.38 5.50
CA GLY A 177 -7.48 2.65 6.42
C GLY A 177 -8.46 3.53 7.19
N ASN A 178 -8.16 4.82 7.35
CA ASN A 178 -9.09 5.82 7.84
C ASN A 178 -9.26 6.95 6.81
N PRO A 179 -10.49 7.38 6.51
CA PRO A 179 -10.69 8.59 5.72
C PRO A 179 -10.38 9.84 6.54
N VAL A 180 -10.38 11.00 5.88
CA VAL A 180 -10.21 12.30 6.55
C VAL A 180 -11.45 12.69 7.37
N GLN A 181 -12.66 12.28 6.95
CA GLN A 181 -13.93 12.69 7.56
C GLN A 181 -14.86 11.49 7.82
N GLY A 182 -15.35 11.31 9.05
CA GLY A 182 -16.26 10.21 9.37
C GLY A 182 -15.63 8.84 9.13
N GLU A 183 -16.44 7.87 8.70
CA GLU A 183 -16.04 6.50 8.39
C GLU A 183 -16.67 6.04 7.06
N TYR A 184 -16.04 5.07 6.41
CA TYR A 184 -16.36 4.65 5.04
C TYR A 184 -17.74 3.99 4.86
N ASP A 185 -18.38 3.57 5.96
CA ASP A 185 -19.74 3.04 5.94
C ASP A 185 -20.83 4.12 5.85
N GLN A 186 -20.48 5.39 6.10
CA GLN A 186 -21.44 6.48 6.15
C GLN A 186 -21.97 6.84 4.75
N PRO A 187 -23.25 7.23 4.62
CA PRO A 187 -23.87 7.54 3.32
C PRO A 187 -23.18 8.62 2.49
N GLN A 188 -22.37 9.48 3.11
CA GLN A 188 -21.59 10.49 2.37
C GLN A 188 -20.60 9.84 1.38
N TYR A 189 -20.17 8.60 1.62
CA TYR A 189 -19.24 7.87 0.75
C TYR A 189 -19.94 7.09 -0.38
N ASP A 190 -21.27 7.02 -0.39
CA ASP A 190 -22.02 6.22 -1.37
C ASP A 190 -21.69 6.63 -2.82
N ALA A 191 -21.49 7.92 -3.09
CA ALA A 191 -21.09 8.41 -4.42
C ALA A 191 -19.69 7.94 -4.84
N LEU A 192 -18.77 7.75 -3.89
CA LEU A 192 -17.44 7.19 -4.17
C LEU A 192 -17.56 5.69 -4.48
N TRP A 193 -18.42 4.96 -3.77
CA TRP A 193 -18.64 3.53 -3.99
C TRP A 193 -19.30 3.24 -5.34
N GLU A 194 -20.28 4.04 -5.74
CA GLU A 194 -20.83 3.99 -7.10
C GLU A 194 -19.75 4.27 -8.15
N CYS A 195 -18.91 5.30 -7.95
CA CYS A 195 -17.79 5.59 -8.86
C CYS A 195 -16.82 4.42 -8.99
N ALA A 196 -16.41 3.82 -7.86
CA ALA A 196 -15.51 2.65 -7.84
C ALA A 196 -16.12 1.45 -8.58
N ALA A 197 -17.42 1.19 -8.37
CA ALA A 197 -18.15 0.12 -9.04
C ALA A 197 -18.30 0.37 -10.55
N ASP A 198 -18.67 1.59 -10.96
CA ASP A 198 -18.83 1.97 -12.38
C ASP A 198 -17.53 1.91 -13.16
N LEU A 199 -16.40 2.26 -12.53
CA LEU A 199 -15.07 2.17 -13.14
C LEU A 199 -14.47 0.76 -13.10
N ASP A 200 -15.13 -0.18 -12.43
CA ASP A 200 -14.63 -1.52 -12.12
C ASP A 200 -13.25 -1.48 -11.45
N LEU A 201 -13.10 -0.56 -10.49
CA LEU A 201 -11.88 -0.40 -9.70
C LEU A 201 -12.16 -0.84 -8.26
N PRO A 202 -11.67 -2.03 -7.83
CA PRO A 202 -11.79 -2.46 -6.45
C PRO A 202 -11.10 -1.50 -5.50
N ILE A 203 -11.67 -1.38 -4.30
CA ILE A 203 -11.04 -0.70 -3.18
C ILE A 203 -10.20 -1.68 -2.40
N CYS A 204 -8.93 -1.35 -2.19
CA CYS A 204 -7.93 -2.23 -1.63
C CYS A 204 -7.44 -1.65 -0.31
N PHE A 205 -7.74 -2.34 0.79
CA PHE A 205 -7.21 -2.02 2.11
C PHE A 205 -6.07 -2.97 2.43
N HIS A 206 -4.91 -2.39 2.70
CA HIS A 206 -3.73 -3.13 3.11
C HIS A 206 -3.52 -2.95 4.61
N ILE A 207 -2.92 -3.91 5.29
CA ILE A 207 -2.43 -3.69 6.66
C ILE A 207 -1.46 -2.50 6.71
N LEU A 208 -1.22 -1.93 7.89
CA LEU A 208 -0.31 -0.80 8.11
C LEU A 208 -0.78 0.52 7.49
N THR A 209 -2.05 0.60 7.11
CA THR A 209 -2.65 1.82 6.54
C THR A 209 -3.63 2.52 7.48
N THR A 210 -3.90 1.92 8.65
CA THR A 210 -4.88 2.39 9.64
C THR A 210 -4.18 3.08 10.81
N LYS A 211 -4.80 4.09 11.42
CA LYS A 211 -4.25 4.71 12.63
C LYS A 211 -4.15 3.67 13.75
N GLY A 212 -2.94 3.44 14.24
CA GLY A 212 -2.70 2.60 15.42
C GLY A 212 -2.36 1.13 15.13
N ASP A 213 -2.21 0.76 13.85
CA ASP A 213 -1.78 -0.57 13.39
C ASP A 213 -0.32 -0.62 12.90
N GLY A 214 0.42 0.51 12.97
CA GLY A 214 1.82 0.57 12.57
C GLY A 214 2.69 -0.44 13.32
N VAL A 215 3.80 -0.84 12.69
CA VAL A 215 4.74 -1.86 13.22
C VAL A 215 5.19 -1.53 14.65
N ASP A 216 5.41 -0.26 14.94
CA ASP A 216 5.78 0.18 16.28
C ASP A 216 4.65 0.00 17.29
N GLU A 217 3.41 0.34 16.93
CA GLU A 217 2.24 0.12 17.78
C GLU A 217 2.02 -1.37 18.03
N ALA A 218 2.30 -2.22 17.05
CA ALA A 218 2.30 -3.67 17.19
C ALA A 218 3.39 -4.14 18.18
N LEU A 219 4.59 -3.55 18.14
CA LEU A 219 5.69 -3.91 19.04
C LEU A 219 5.59 -3.29 20.45
N ARG A 220 4.67 -2.35 20.69
CA ARG A 220 4.45 -1.75 22.02
C ARG A 220 3.81 -2.69 23.05
N GLY A 221 3.40 -3.90 22.67
CA GLY A 221 2.88 -4.90 23.61
C GLY A 221 1.59 -4.45 24.30
N LYS A 222 0.50 -4.28 23.53
CA LYS A 222 -0.80 -3.83 24.05
C LYS A 222 -1.43 -4.80 25.07
N ARG A 223 -1.05 -6.07 25.05
CA ARG A 223 -1.50 -7.11 26.00
C ARG A 223 -0.47 -8.24 26.10
N GLY A 224 0.39 -8.20 27.10
CA GLY A 224 1.42 -9.23 27.31
C GLY A 224 2.63 -9.07 26.38
N HIS A 225 3.15 -10.17 25.85
CA HIS A 225 4.37 -10.19 25.03
C HIS A 225 4.24 -9.27 23.79
N PRO A 226 5.28 -8.50 23.40
CA PRO A 226 5.26 -7.60 22.23
C PRO A 226 4.73 -8.24 20.94
N LEU A 227 5.11 -9.49 20.67
CA LEU A 227 4.63 -10.24 19.50
C LEU A 227 3.09 -10.38 19.43
N ASN A 228 2.38 -10.30 20.56
CA ASN A 228 0.92 -10.32 20.54
C ASN A 228 0.32 -9.08 19.86
N GLY A 229 1.03 -7.94 19.85
CA GLY A 229 0.55 -6.76 19.14
C GLY A 229 0.62 -6.89 17.62
N PHE A 230 1.36 -7.87 17.07
CA PHE A 230 1.31 -8.22 15.64
C PHE A 230 -0.11 -8.62 15.22
N MET A 231 -0.89 -9.23 16.12
CA MET A 231 -2.31 -9.51 15.85
C MET A 231 -3.16 -8.25 15.65
N GLY A 232 -2.71 -7.09 16.16
CA GLY A 232 -3.38 -5.82 15.94
C GLY A 232 -3.31 -5.33 14.50
N ILE A 233 -2.27 -5.72 13.76
CA ILE A 233 -2.09 -5.41 12.34
C ILE A 233 -3.19 -6.07 11.52
N ILE A 234 -3.41 -7.37 11.74
CA ILE A 234 -4.47 -8.14 11.07
C ILE A 234 -5.87 -7.65 11.47
N ARG A 235 -6.07 -7.29 12.74
CA ARG A 235 -7.35 -6.74 13.20
C ARG A 235 -7.75 -5.45 12.48
N ALA A 236 -6.79 -4.63 12.06
CA ALA A 236 -7.11 -3.36 11.40
C ALA A 236 -7.89 -3.56 10.10
N VAL A 237 -7.53 -4.54 9.27
CA VAL A 237 -8.27 -4.86 8.04
C VAL A 237 -9.55 -5.65 8.32
N GLN A 238 -9.59 -6.43 9.41
CA GLN A 238 -10.82 -7.08 9.88
C GLN A 238 -11.87 -6.06 10.30
N ASP A 239 -11.45 -5.00 11.01
CA ASP A 239 -12.33 -3.91 11.44
C ASP A 239 -12.89 -3.14 10.24
N VAL A 240 -12.07 -2.89 9.21
CA VAL A 240 -12.55 -2.31 7.93
C VAL A 240 -13.58 -3.22 7.27
N MET A 241 -13.32 -4.53 7.18
CA MET A 241 -14.29 -5.47 6.60
C MET A 241 -15.60 -5.49 7.40
N GLY A 242 -15.52 -5.55 8.73
CA GLY A 242 -16.67 -5.52 9.62
C GLY A 242 -17.48 -4.23 9.47
N MET A 243 -16.81 -3.07 9.44
CA MET A 243 -17.45 -1.77 9.22
C MET A 243 -18.20 -1.73 7.87
N MET A 244 -17.58 -2.17 6.77
CA MET A 244 -18.21 -2.15 5.45
C MET A 244 -19.42 -3.08 5.36
N VAL A 245 -19.33 -4.28 5.95
CA VAL A 245 -20.42 -5.26 5.97
C VAL A 245 -21.55 -4.83 6.91
N LEU A 246 -21.25 -4.56 8.18
CA LEU A 246 -22.26 -4.22 9.20
C LEU A 246 -22.87 -2.83 8.99
N GLY A 247 -22.14 -1.94 8.33
CA GLY A 247 -22.61 -0.63 7.91
C GLY A 247 -23.51 -0.65 6.66
N GLY A 248 -23.78 -1.84 6.10
CA GLY A 248 -24.72 -2.02 5.00
C GLY A 248 -24.22 -1.51 3.65
N VAL A 249 -22.90 -1.39 3.45
CA VAL A 249 -22.33 -0.76 2.23
C VAL A 249 -22.57 -1.63 1.01
N PHE A 250 -22.41 -2.95 1.13
CA PHE A 250 -22.58 -3.87 0.01
C PHE A 250 -24.07 -4.08 -0.35
N GLU A 251 -24.99 -3.84 0.57
CA GLU A 251 -26.43 -3.80 0.32
C GLU A 251 -26.82 -2.58 -0.51
N ARG A 252 -26.21 -1.42 -0.24
CA ARG A 252 -26.40 -0.20 -1.04
C ARG A 252 -25.67 -0.27 -2.38
N HIS A 253 -24.49 -0.89 -2.41
CA HIS A 253 -23.58 -0.95 -3.55
C HIS A 253 -23.17 -2.39 -3.90
N PRO A 254 -24.09 -3.22 -4.43
CA PRO A 254 -23.86 -4.66 -4.62
C PRO A 254 -22.79 -5.02 -5.67
N LYS A 255 -22.33 -4.04 -6.46
CA LYS A 255 -21.26 -4.21 -7.45
C LYS A 255 -19.88 -3.82 -6.91
N LEU A 256 -19.81 -3.17 -5.75
CA LEU A 256 -18.55 -2.74 -5.15
C LEU A 256 -17.69 -3.97 -4.80
N LYS A 257 -16.41 -3.91 -5.16
CA LYS A 257 -15.42 -4.95 -4.85
C LYS A 257 -14.44 -4.41 -3.82
N LEU A 258 -14.25 -5.15 -2.74
CA LEU A 258 -13.27 -4.85 -1.69
C LEU A 258 -12.22 -5.96 -1.63
N VAL A 259 -10.96 -5.57 -1.49
CA VAL A 259 -9.83 -6.48 -1.26
C VAL A 259 -9.13 -6.07 0.03
N THR A 260 -8.95 -7.03 0.96
CA THR A 260 -8.04 -6.88 2.09
C THR A 260 -6.75 -7.64 1.80
N ALA A 261 -5.62 -6.95 1.75
CA ALA A 261 -4.30 -7.53 1.46
C ALA A 261 -3.44 -7.68 2.71
N GLU A 262 -2.55 -8.69 2.69
CA GLU A 262 -1.71 -9.16 3.80
C GLU A 262 -2.44 -9.40 5.15
N GLY A 263 -3.76 -9.59 5.10
CA GLY A 263 -4.64 -9.68 6.27
C GLY A 263 -4.98 -11.10 6.74
N ASP A 264 -4.31 -12.13 6.21
CA ASP A 264 -4.71 -13.54 6.30
C ASP A 264 -6.17 -13.83 5.83
N ALA A 265 -6.52 -15.11 5.70
CA ALA A 265 -7.89 -15.53 5.39
C ALA A 265 -8.49 -16.48 6.44
N GLY A 266 -7.68 -16.99 7.38
CA GLY A 266 -8.12 -18.03 8.34
C GLY A 266 -9.17 -17.57 9.34
N TRP A 267 -9.32 -16.26 9.53
CA TRP A 267 -10.31 -15.68 10.43
C TRP A 267 -11.70 -15.52 9.78
N LEU A 268 -11.78 -15.54 8.45
CA LEU A 268 -13.01 -15.23 7.72
C LEU A 268 -14.18 -16.17 8.07
N PRO A 269 -14.02 -17.50 8.17
CA PRO A 269 -15.12 -18.38 8.59
C PRO A 269 -15.66 -18.05 9.99
N HIS A 270 -14.79 -17.62 10.91
CA HIS A 270 -15.22 -17.22 12.24
C HIS A 270 -15.96 -15.88 12.22
N TYR A 271 -15.46 -14.90 11.45
CA TYR A 271 -16.11 -13.61 11.27
C TYR A 271 -17.51 -13.76 10.67
N MET A 272 -17.65 -14.57 9.62
CA MET A 272 -18.95 -14.85 8.98
C MET A 272 -19.96 -15.48 9.95
N TYR A 273 -19.52 -16.25 10.94
CA TYR A 273 -20.42 -16.80 11.97
C TYR A 273 -20.85 -15.76 13.02
N ARG A 274 -20.05 -14.70 13.21
CA ARG A 274 -20.26 -13.68 14.24
C ARG A 274 -21.03 -12.45 13.76
N MET A 275 -21.01 -12.17 12.46
CA MET A 275 -21.80 -11.13 11.79
C MET A 275 -23.16 -11.68 11.39
#